data_AF-A0A951BT17-F1
#
_entry.id   AF-A0A951BT17-F1
#
_cell.length_a   1.000
_cell.length_b   1.000
_cell.length_c   1.000
_cell.angle_alpha   90.00
_cell.angle_beta   90.00
_cell.angle_gamma   90.00
#
_symmetry.space_group_name_H-M   'P 1'
#
loop_
_entity.id
_entity.type
_entity.pdbx_description
1 polymer ?
#
loop_
_entity_poly.entity_id
_entity_poly.type
_entity_poly.pdbx_seq_one_letter_code
_entity_poly.pdbx_strand_id
1 'polypeptide(L)'
;MQDDERTLDLRDQPALDALVDAVRGTLAGDIGLLRRHFDVGLEGSAQAWRLTLTPTDPAVARFMRVVRIDGGGSEVRVVDTVEANGDSTHMTIGPAS
;
A
#
# COMPACT_ATOMS: atom_id res chain seq x y z
N MET A 1 22.07 1.21 1.33
CA MET A 1 20.99 1.49 0.37
C MET A 1 20.13 2.52 1.05
N GLN A 2 20.05 3.70 0.45
CA GLN A 2 19.64 4.95 1.08
C GLN A 2 18.11 4.98 1.11
N ASP A 3 17.51 5.05 2.31
CA ASP A 3 16.09 5.36 2.49
C ASP A 3 15.94 6.85 2.17
N ASP A 4 15.71 7.18 0.89
CA ASP A 4 15.24 8.50 0.49
C ASP A 4 13.77 8.61 0.93
N GLU A 5 13.56 8.94 2.22
CA GLU A 5 12.24 9.23 2.79
C GLU A 5 11.72 10.51 2.13
N ARG A 6 10.96 10.36 1.04
CA ARG A 6 10.23 11.45 0.43
C ARG A 6 8.83 11.49 1.02
N THR A 7 8.57 12.48 1.86
CA THR A 7 7.21 12.89 2.23
C THR A 7 6.53 13.44 0.97
N LEU A 8 5.81 12.56 0.27
CA LEU A 8 4.93 12.94 -0.83
C LEU A 8 3.56 13.26 -0.22
N ASP A 9 2.94 14.36 -0.64
CA ASP A 9 1.54 14.62 -0.30
C ASP A 9 0.68 13.69 -1.18
N LEU A 10 -0.16 12.86 -0.57
CA LEU A 10 -1.04 11.92 -1.29
C LEU A 10 -1.89 12.62 -2.36
N ARG A 11 -2.15 13.91 -2.17
CA ARG A 11 -2.94 14.75 -3.10
C ARG A 11 -2.25 15.01 -4.43
N ASP A 12 -0.93 14.92 -4.49
CA ASP A 12 -0.14 15.16 -5.70
C ASP A 12 0.02 13.90 -6.58
N GLN A 13 -0.43 12.75 -6.09
CA GLN A 13 -0.33 11.44 -6.77
C GLN A 13 -1.70 10.74 -6.79
N PRO A 14 -2.57 11.05 -7.77
CA PRO A 14 -3.94 10.51 -7.84
C PRO A 14 -4.00 8.97 -7.86
N ALA A 15 -2.94 8.32 -8.36
CA ALA A 15 -2.84 6.87 -8.37
C ALA A 15 -2.61 6.26 -6.97
N LEU A 16 -1.91 6.97 -6.07
CA LEU A 16 -1.67 6.53 -4.70
C LEU A 16 -2.89 6.78 -3.80
N ASP A 17 -3.60 7.89 -4.01
CA ASP A 17 -4.84 8.18 -3.32
C ASP A 17 -5.91 7.10 -3.59
N ALA A 18 -6.06 6.71 -4.87
CA ALA A 18 -6.93 5.60 -5.26
C ALA A 18 -6.53 4.25 -4.64
N LEU A 19 -5.23 4.00 -4.42
CA LEU A 19 -4.73 2.80 -3.76
C LEU A 19 -5.03 2.82 -2.25
N VAL A 20 -4.81 3.95 -1.58
CA VAL A 20 -5.11 4.13 -0.15
C VAL A 20 -6.61 4.01 0.10
N ASP A 21 -7.44 4.61 -0.73
CA ASP A 21 -8.90 4.51 -0.65
C ASP A 21 -9.39 3.10 -0.98
N ALA A 22 -8.78 2.41 -1.95
CA ALA A 22 -9.08 0.99 -2.20
C ALA A 22 -8.72 0.11 -1.00
N VAL A 23 -7.63 0.40 -0.29
CA VAL A 23 -7.20 -0.33 0.91
C VAL A 23 -8.11 -0.03 2.10
N ARG A 24 -8.49 1.24 2.30
CA ARG A 24 -9.48 1.64 3.32
C ARG A 24 -10.85 1.04 3.03
N GLY A 25 -11.30 1.08 1.77
CA GLY A 25 -12.56 0.50 1.32
C GLY A 25 -12.58 -1.04 1.39
N THR A 26 -11.43 -1.69 1.18
CA THR A 26 -11.33 -3.16 1.31
C THR A 26 -11.31 -3.62 2.76
N LEU A 27 -10.62 -2.90 3.66
CA LEU A 27 -10.72 -3.11 5.11
C LEU A 27 -12.14 -2.80 5.64
N ALA A 28 -12.87 -1.89 4.98
CA ALA A 28 -14.27 -1.56 5.27
C ALA A 28 -15.30 -2.47 4.58
N GLY A 29 -14.89 -3.45 3.74
CA GLY A 29 -15.81 -4.44 3.19
C GLY A 29 -15.53 -4.95 1.76
N ASP A 30 -14.61 -4.36 1.00
CA ASP A 30 -14.42 -4.71 -0.43
C ASP A 30 -13.11 -5.45 -0.77
N ILE A 31 -12.46 -6.07 0.22
CA ILE A 31 -11.88 -7.43 0.14
C ILE A 31 -11.56 -8.02 -1.25
N GLY A 32 -12.65 -8.28 -1.96
CA GLY A 32 -12.72 -9.12 -3.13
C GLY A 32 -12.09 -8.52 -4.38
N LEU A 33 -11.99 -7.19 -4.49
CA LEU A 33 -11.38 -6.58 -5.67
C LEU A 33 -9.85 -6.71 -5.64
N LEU A 34 -9.22 -6.43 -4.50
CA LEU A 34 -7.77 -6.62 -4.32
C LEU A 34 -7.38 -8.08 -4.54
N ARG A 35 -8.14 -9.02 -3.99
CA ARG A 35 -7.85 -10.46 -4.11
C ARG A 35 -7.92 -11.02 -5.54
N ARG A 36 -8.47 -10.28 -6.51
CA ARG A 36 -8.46 -10.69 -7.93
C ARG A 36 -7.12 -10.46 -8.62
N HIS A 37 -6.39 -9.43 -8.17
CA HIS A 37 -5.13 -9.02 -8.80
C HIS A 37 -3.91 -9.21 -7.89
N PHE A 38 -4.15 -9.47 -6.60
CA PHE A 38 -3.12 -9.63 -5.58
C PHE A 38 -3.40 -10.86 -4.71
N ASP A 39 -2.34 -11.56 -4.35
CA ASP A 39 -2.30 -12.34 -3.13
C ASP A 39 -2.17 -11.37 -1.95
N VAL A 40 -3.05 -11.54 -0.96
CA VAL A 40 -3.22 -10.57 0.13
C VAL A 40 -2.89 -11.25 1.46
N GLY A 41 -1.76 -10.87 2.05
CA GLY A 41 -1.39 -11.20 3.42
C GLY A 41 -1.83 -10.10 4.37
N LEU A 42 -2.42 -10.47 5.51
CA LEU A 42 -2.71 -9.55 6.61
C LEU A 42 -2.11 -10.15 7.88
N GLU A 43 -1.27 -9.38 8.57
CA GLU A 43 -0.63 -9.77 9.82
C GLU A 43 -0.80 -8.68 10.89
N GLY A 44 -0.62 -9.07 12.16
CA GLY A 44 -0.74 -8.17 13.31
C GLY A 44 -2.14 -8.11 13.92
N SER A 45 -2.48 -6.97 14.49
CA SER A 45 -3.73 -6.72 15.22
C SER A 45 -4.48 -5.53 14.64
N ALA A 46 -5.76 -5.38 14.96
CA ALA A 46 -6.55 -4.25 14.47
C ALA A 46 -5.94 -2.87 14.83
N GLN A 47 -5.11 -2.75 15.88
CA GLN A 47 -4.48 -1.49 16.30
C GLN A 47 -3.10 -1.25 15.65
N ALA A 48 -2.51 -2.31 15.10
CA ALA A 48 -1.21 -2.32 14.45
C ALA A 48 -1.19 -3.51 13.49
N TRP A 49 -1.56 -3.26 12.24
CA TRP A 49 -1.67 -4.27 11.20
C TRP A 49 -0.72 -3.95 10.05
N ARG A 50 -0.31 -5.00 9.33
CA ARG A 50 0.39 -4.89 8.06
C ARG A 50 -0.32 -5.70 6.99
N LEU A 51 -0.61 -5.05 5.88
CA LEU A 51 -1.11 -5.66 4.66
C LEU A 51 0.05 -5.83 3.69
N THR A 52 0.22 -7.03 3.15
CA THR A 52 1.16 -7.32 2.07
C THR A 52 0.36 -7.71 0.83
N LEU A 53 0.55 -6.96 -0.25
CA LEU A 53 -0.08 -7.20 -1.54
C LEU A 53 0.98 -7.66 -2.53
N THR A 54 0.85 -8.91 -2.99
CA THR A 54 1.74 -9.49 -4.00
C THR A 54 0.96 -9.66 -5.30
N PRO A 55 1.31 -8.98 -6.39
CA PRO A 55 0.59 -9.09 -7.64
C PRO A 55 0.54 -10.54 -8.15
N THR A 56 -0.66 -11.02 -8.44
CA THR A 56 -0.89 -12.29 -9.15
C THR A 56 -1.23 -12.04 -10.62
N ASP A 57 -1.68 -10.83 -10.95
CA ASP A 57 -1.93 -10.38 -12.31
C ASP A 57 -0.60 -10.00 -13.01
N PRO A 58 -0.25 -10.63 -14.14
CA PRO A 58 0.96 -10.31 -14.90
C PRO A 58 1.03 -8.85 -15.36
N ALA A 59 -0.10 -8.20 -15.61
CA ALA A 59 -0.13 -6.79 -16.00
C ALA A 59 0.34 -5.89 -14.86
N VAL A 60 -0.01 -6.23 -13.61
CA VAL A 60 0.40 -5.50 -12.41
C VAL A 60 1.84 -5.84 -12.02
N ALA A 61 2.21 -7.11 -12.11
CA ALA A 61 3.57 -7.61 -11.81
C ALA A 61 4.67 -6.96 -12.66
N ARG A 62 4.31 -6.36 -13.81
CA ARG A 62 5.22 -5.60 -14.67
C ARG A 62 5.65 -4.26 -14.09
N PHE A 63 4.88 -3.70 -13.17
CA PHE A 63 5.14 -2.39 -12.58
C PHE A 63 5.62 -2.52 -11.13
N MET A 64 5.09 -3.47 -10.38
CA MET A 64 5.44 -3.66 -8.96
C MET A 64 5.61 -5.14 -8.61
N ARG A 65 6.42 -5.42 -7.59
CA ARG A 65 6.64 -6.77 -7.03
C ARG A 65 5.87 -6.98 -5.75
N VAL A 66 5.82 -5.95 -4.90
CA VAL A 66 5.11 -6.01 -3.62
C VAL A 66 4.74 -4.61 -3.18
N VAL A 67 3.56 -4.49 -2.58
CA VAL A 67 3.16 -3.31 -1.80
C VAL A 67 2.96 -3.76 -0.36
N ARG A 68 3.56 -3.07 0.60
CA ARG A 68 3.33 -3.26 2.03
C ARG A 68 2.69 -2.01 2.59
N ILE A 69 1.69 -2.21 3.43
CA ILE A 69 0.91 -1.13 4.01
C ILE A 69 0.81 -1.39 5.49
N ASP A 70 1.34 -0.45 6.27
CA ASP A 70 1.32 -0.48 7.72
C ASP A 70 0.30 0.54 8.23
N GLY A 71 -0.51 0.12 9.20
CA GLY A 71 -1.61 0.91 9.70
C GLY A 71 -2.09 0.49 11.09
N GLY A 72 -3.10 1.20 11.58
CA GLY A 72 -3.74 0.92 12.85
C GLY A 72 -5.15 1.48 12.88
N GLY A 73 -6.11 0.69 13.37
CA GLY A 73 -7.53 0.98 13.24
C GLY A 73 -7.91 1.07 11.75
N SER A 74 -8.52 2.20 11.39
CA SER A 74 -8.84 2.56 10.00
C SER A 74 -7.79 3.46 9.34
N GLU A 75 -6.64 3.69 9.99
CA GLU A 75 -5.61 4.60 9.51
C GLU A 75 -4.47 3.85 8.83
N VAL A 76 -4.08 4.33 7.66
CA VAL A 76 -2.82 3.95 6.99
C VAL A 76 -1.74 4.92 7.46
N ARG A 77 -0.57 4.39 7.82
CA ARG A 77 0.57 5.16 8.33
C ARG A 77 1.75 5.13 7.40
N VAL A 78 2.01 3.98 6.78
CA VAL A 78 3.17 3.78 5.90
C VAL A 78 2.75 2.92 4.71
N VAL A 79 3.23 3.28 3.53
CA VAL A 79 3.13 2.48 2.31
C VAL A 79 4.53 2.30 1.74
N ASP A 80 5.00 1.06 1.69
CA ASP A 80 6.21 0.67 1.00
C ASP A 80 5.87 -0.02 -0.31
N THR A 81 6.52 0.36 -1.40
CA THR A 81 6.37 -0.29 -2.69
C THR A 81 7.74 -0.72 -3.20
N VAL A 82 7.84 -1.97 -3.65
CA VAL A 82 8.97 -2.45 -4.44
C VAL A 82 8.52 -2.55 -5.88
N GLU A 83 9.12 -1.73 -6.74
CA GLU A 83 8.82 -1.69 -8.16
C GLU A 83 9.47 -2.87 -8.91
N ALA A 84 8.96 -3.18 -10.11
CA ALA A 84 9.48 -4.29 -10.91
C ALA A 84 10.97 -4.12 -11.26
N ASN A 85 11.43 -2.88 -11.42
CA ASN A 85 12.84 -2.55 -11.65
C ASN A 85 13.72 -2.76 -10.39
N GLY A 86 13.13 -2.90 -9.21
CA GLY A 86 13.83 -3.10 -7.93
C GLY A 86 13.94 -1.84 -7.08
N ASP A 87 13.45 -0.71 -7.57
CA ASP A 87 13.38 0.52 -6.80
C ASP A 87 12.39 0.33 -5.65
N SER A 88 12.72 0.94 -4.51
CA SER A 88 11.88 0.91 -3.33
C SER A 88 11.48 2.33 -2.98
N THR A 89 10.19 2.55 -2.80
CA THR A 89 9.64 3.82 -2.34
C THR A 89 8.93 3.59 -1.02
N HIS A 90 9.24 4.42 -0.04
CA HIS A 90 8.56 4.46 1.24
C HIS A 90 7.83 5.80 1.36
N MET A 91 6.53 5.74 1.65
CA MET A 91 5.69 6.89 1.90
C MET A 91 5.11 6.84 3.32
N THR A 92 5.40 7.87 4.10
CA THR A 92 4.83 8.06 5.45
C THR A 92 3.63 9.00 5.38
N ILE A 93 2.49 8.56 5.92
CA ILE A 93 1.25 9.31 6.00
C ILE A 93 1.11 9.84 7.42
N GLY A 94 1.25 11.15 7.57
CA GLY A 94 1.06 11.88 8.81
C GLY A 94 -0.12 12.86 8.71
N PRO A 95 -0.58 13.41 9.84
CA PRO A 95 -1.57 14.48 9.83
C PRO A 95 -1.06 15.66 8.99
N ALA A 96 -1.93 16.19 8.12
CA ALA A 96 -1.68 17.46 7.45
C ALA A 96 -1.55 18.54 8.55
N SER A 97 -0.38 19.18 8.64
CA SER A 97 -0.11 20.28 9.57
C SER A 97 -0.78 21.57 9.13
#